data_AF-A0A554W675-F1
#
_entry.id   AF-A0A554W675-F1
#
_cell.length_a   1.000
_cell.length_b   1.000
_cell.length_c   1.000
_cell.angle_alpha   90.00
_cell.angle_beta   90.00
_cell.angle_gamma   90.00
#
_symmetry.space_group_name_H-M   'P 1'
#
loop_
_entity.id
_entity.type
_entity.pdbx_description
1 polymer ?
#
loop_
_entity_poly.entity_id
_entity_poly.type
_entity_poly.pdbx_seq_one_letter_code
_entity_poly.pdbx_strand_id
1 'polypeptide(L)'
;MRPAGNPAPRGRFDRGLLPDPETYYIATEGLAFREKRGTWRTADCPWHGGQSLRINLASGAYACMGCGERGGDVIAFAMNRHGLTFVEAARRLGCWVEDRSAIAPPPTRPAGLSAADALALIAVDAELLAIEALRVANGHVLDQNARQAIIDAARRVLLLATPPGGRR
;
A
#
# COMPACT_ATOMS: atom_id res chain seq x y z
N MET A 1 -12.86 -25.78 -3.80
CA MET A 1 -12.56 -24.39 -3.37
C MET A 1 -11.46 -23.86 -4.26
N ARG A 2 -11.72 -22.83 -5.08
CA ARG A 2 -10.65 -22.09 -5.77
C ARG A 2 -9.98 -21.16 -4.76
N PRO A 3 -8.65 -21.14 -4.61
CA PRO A 3 -8.01 -20.16 -3.76
C PRO A 3 -8.32 -18.76 -4.29
N ALA A 4 -8.67 -17.84 -3.39
CA ALA A 4 -8.82 -16.43 -3.74
C ALA A 4 -7.50 -15.96 -4.37
N GLY A 5 -7.56 -15.51 -5.62
CA GLY A 5 -6.40 -14.94 -6.29
C GLY A 5 -5.88 -13.77 -5.48
N ASN A 6 -4.57 -13.73 -5.27
CA ASN A 6 -3.90 -12.63 -4.58
C ASN A 6 -4.35 -11.30 -5.21
N PRO A 7 -4.77 -10.28 -4.42
CA PRO A 7 -5.20 -9.01 -5.01
C PRO A 7 -4.07 -8.43 -5.86
N ALA A 8 -4.43 -7.94 -7.05
CA ALA A 8 -3.48 -7.26 -7.93
C ALA A 8 -2.75 -6.14 -7.18
N PRO A 9 -1.44 -5.95 -7.41
CA PRO A 9 -0.66 -4.92 -6.72
C PRO A 9 -1.31 -3.56 -6.93
N ARG A 10 -1.76 -2.92 -5.85
CA ARG A 10 -2.39 -1.60 -5.85
C ARG A 10 -1.30 -0.53 -5.85
N GLY A 11 -0.83 -0.18 -7.04
CA GLY A 11 0.09 0.91 -7.27
C GLY A 11 -0.05 1.44 -8.69
N ARG A 12 0.64 2.54 -8.99
CA ARG A 12 0.68 3.10 -10.33
C ARG A 12 2.12 3.20 -10.83
N PHE A 13 2.29 3.00 -12.12
CA PHE A 13 3.53 3.33 -12.80
C PHE A 13 3.64 4.85 -12.98
N ASP A 14 4.77 5.42 -12.60
CA ASP A 14 5.08 6.84 -12.80
C ASP A 14 6.30 6.98 -13.73
N ARG A 15 6.05 7.42 -14.97
CA ARG A 15 7.10 7.57 -15.98
C ARG A 15 8.12 8.64 -15.61
N GLY A 16 7.75 9.64 -14.80
CA GLY A 16 8.66 10.69 -14.35
C GLY A 16 9.74 10.21 -13.38
N LEU A 17 9.54 9.02 -12.79
CA LEU A 17 10.48 8.39 -11.86
C LEU A 17 11.42 7.40 -12.55
N LEU A 18 11.37 7.30 -13.89
CA LEU A 18 12.34 6.48 -14.63
C LEU A 18 13.76 6.98 -14.35
N PRO A 19 14.72 6.07 -14.14
CA PRO A 19 16.11 6.46 -14.01
C PRO A 19 16.60 7.06 -15.33
N ASP A 20 17.55 7.99 -15.20
CA ASP A 20 18.31 8.48 -16.34
C ASP A 20 18.92 7.28 -17.11
N PRO A 21 18.73 7.17 -18.44
CA PRO A 21 19.19 6.01 -19.19
C PRO A 21 20.71 5.78 -19.13
N GLU A 22 21.51 6.83 -19.17
CA GLU A 22 22.97 6.70 -19.11
C GLU A 22 23.40 6.10 -17.78
N THR A 23 22.87 6.65 -16.69
CA THR A 23 23.11 6.14 -15.32
C THR A 23 22.63 4.70 -15.18
N TYR A 24 21.44 4.37 -15.69
CA TYR A 24 20.93 3.00 -15.63
C TYR A 24 21.85 2.01 -16.34
N TYR A 25 22.19 2.24 -17.60
CA TYR A 25 22.98 1.28 -18.38
C TYR A 25 24.43 1.14 -17.87
N ILE A 26 25.05 2.21 -17.39
CA ILE A 26 26.42 2.16 -16.86
C ILE A 26 26.44 1.60 -15.44
N ALA A 27 25.71 2.22 -14.52
CA ALA A 27 25.84 1.91 -13.09
C ALA A 27 25.04 0.67 -12.68
N THR A 28 23.90 0.41 -13.32
CA THR A 28 23.04 -0.74 -12.97
C THR A 28 23.38 -1.97 -13.80
N GLU A 29 23.52 -1.80 -15.11
CA GLU A 29 23.76 -2.93 -16.04
C GLU A 29 25.25 -3.15 -16.35
N GLY A 30 26.14 -2.25 -15.90
CA GLY A 30 27.59 -2.42 -16.07
C GLY A 30 28.08 -2.27 -17.51
N LEU A 31 27.31 -1.62 -18.39
CA LEU A 31 27.67 -1.46 -19.79
C LEU A 31 28.66 -0.33 -19.99
N ALA A 32 29.68 -0.58 -20.82
CA ALA A 32 30.62 0.44 -21.27
C ALA A 32 30.23 0.93 -22.66
N PHE A 33 30.06 2.25 -22.81
CA PHE A 33 29.81 2.86 -24.11
C PHE A 33 31.11 3.13 -24.88
N ARG A 34 31.09 2.79 -26.17
CA ARG A 34 32.22 3.05 -27.08
C ARG A 34 32.39 4.54 -27.35
N GLU A 35 31.28 5.23 -27.61
CA GLU A 35 31.29 6.67 -27.90
C GLU A 35 31.23 7.48 -26.59
N LYS A 36 31.98 8.59 -26.54
CA LYS A 36 31.96 9.53 -25.39
C LYS A 36 30.82 10.56 -25.47
N ARG A 37 30.40 11.01 -26.66
CA ARG A 37 29.30 12.00 -26.88
C ARG A 37 28.28 11.57 -27.95
N GLY A 38 27.01 11.96 -27.81
CA GLY A 38 25.93 11.62 -28.76
C GLY A 38 24.75 10.86 -28.12
N THR A 39 23.57 11.02 -28.72
CA THR A 39 22.31 10.43 -28.22
C THR A 39 22.27 8.92 -28.38
N TRP A 40 22.83 8.39 -29.47
CA TRP A 40 22.94 6.94 -29.69
C TRP A 40 24.34 6.46 -29.30
N ARG A 41 24.39 5.42 -28.48
CA ARG A 41 25.60 4.76 -27.99
C ARG A 41 25.67 3.32 -28.42
N THR A 42 26.87 2.83 -28.64
CA THR A 42 27.16 1.43 -28.87
C THR A 42 27.77 0.82 -27.61
N ALA A 43 27.26 -0.32 -27.18
CA ALA A 43 27.77 -1.11 -26.07
C ALA A 43 27.89 -2.59 -26.47
N ASP A 44 28.56 -3.38 -25.63
CA ASP A 44 28.53 -4.83 -25.75
C ASP A 44 27.13 -5.36 -25.42
N CYS A 45 26.65 -6.29 -26.25
CA CYS A 45 25.35 -6.90 -26.10
C CYS A 45 25.38 -7.93 -24.95
N PRO A 46 24.53 -7.81 -23.92
CA PRO A 46 24.54 -8.74 -22.78
C PRO A 46 23.93 -10.11 -23.11
N TRP A 47 23.26 -10.25 -24.26
CA TRP A 47 22.62 -11.51 -24.68
C TRP A 47 23.53 -12.43 -25.49
N HIS A 48 24.35 -11.87 -26.38
CA HIS A 48 25.23 -12.68 -27.26
C HIS A 48 26.69 -12.22 -27.29
N GLY A 49 27.04 -11.17 -26.56
CA GLY A 49 28.35 -10.53 -26.61
C GLY A 49 28.56 -9.67 -27.86
N GLY A 50 29.66 -8.91 -27.87
CA GLY A 50 30.06 -8.07 -29.01
C GLY A 50 29.35 -6.71 -29.10
N GLN A 51 30.02 -5.76 -29.74
CA GLN A 51 29.63 -4.35 -29.80
C GLN A 51 28.52 -4.07 -30.82
N SER A 52 27.36 -4.68 -30.62
CA SER A 52 26.20 -4.63 -31.53
C SER A 52 24.96 -4.00 -30.92
N LEU A 53 24.98 -3.69 -29.61
CA LEU A 53 23.86 -3.09 -28.90
C LEU A 53 23.88 -1.57 -29.08
N ARG A 54 22.82 -1.02 -29.67
CA ARG A 54 22.61 0.44 -29.78
C ARG A 54 21.61 0.89 -28.73
N ILE A 55 21.96 1.93 -27.98
CA ILE A 55 21.14 2.51 -26.91
C ILE A 55 20.92 3.99 -27.19
N ASN A 56 19.69 4.47 -27.05
CA ASN A 56 19.32 5.86 -27.14
C ASN A 56 19.21 6.47 -25.74
N LEU A 57 20.12 7.38 -25.39
CA LEU A 57 20.16 7.98 -24.05
C LEU A 57 19.05 9.00 -23.77
N ALA A 58 18.32 9.48 -24.79
CA ALA A 58 17.20 10.40 -24.58
C ALA A 58 15.90 9.69 -24.22
N SER A 59 15.68 8.49 -24.77
CA SER A 59 14.46 7.69 -24.55
C SER A 59 14.67 6.47 -23.67
N GLY A 60 15.92 6.01 -23.54
CA GLY A 60 16.26 4.71 -22.97
C GLY A 60 15.97 3.53 -23.90
N ALA A 61 15.57 3.77 -25.15
CA ALA A 61 15.31 2.70 -26.10
C ALA A 61 16.62 1.98 -26.48
N TYR A 62 16.52 0.70 -26.80
CA TYR A 62 17.65 -0.10 -27.25
C TYR A 62 17.28 -1.01 -28.42
N ALA A 63 18.27 -1.30 -29.25
CA ALA A 63 18.16 -2.28 -30.32
C ALA A 63 19.52 -2.91 -30.58
N CYS A 64 19.59 -4.23 -30.50
CA CYS A 64 20.77 -4.98 -30.87
C CYS A 64 20.69 -5.42 -32.33
N MET A 65 21.65 -4.97 -33.15
CA MET A 65 21.68 -5.29 -34.58
C MET A 65 22.18 -6.72 -34.86
N GLY A 66 22.75 -7.40 -33.87
CA GLY A 66 23.24 -8.78 -34.00
C GLY A 66 22.19 -9.83 -33.68
N CYS A 67 21.58 -9.78 -32.49
CA CYS A 67 20.58 -10.77 -32.06
C CYS A 67 19.11 -10.30 -32.21
N GLY A 68 18.87 -9.05 -32.61
CA GLY A 68 17.53 -8.52 -32.86
C GLY A 68 16.72 -8.11 -31.62
N GLU A 69 17.28 -8.32 -30.43
CA GLU A 69 16.67 -7.93 -29.14
C GLU A 69 16.52 -6.40 -29.06
N ARG A 70 15.33 -5.92 -28.68
CA ARG A 70 14.97 -4.50 -28.76
C ARG A 70 13.88 -4.11 -27.77
N GLY A 71 13.88 -2.85 -27.35
CA GLY A 71 12.89 -2.30 -26.44
C GLY A 71 12.81 -0.77 -26.51
N GLY A 72 11.67 -0.22 -26.08
CA GLY A 72 11.37 1.21 -26.19
C GLY A 72 11.87 2.08 -25.04
N ASP A 73 12.28 1.47 -23.93
CA ASP A 73 12.82 2.16 -22.75
C ASP A 73 13.63 1.21 -21.86
N VAL A 74 14.15 1.76 -20.76
CA VAL A 74 14.92 1.03 -19.75
C VAL A 74 14.10 -0.04 -19.02
N ILE A 75 12.77 0.10 -18.94
CA ILE A 75 11.90 -0.95 -18.36
C ILE A 75 11.87 -2.15 -19.28
N ALA A 76 11.64 -1.94 -20.57
CA ALA A 76 11.65 -3.02 -21.56
C ALA A 76 12.98 -3.77 -21.52
N PHE A 77 14.09 -3.05 -21.36
CA PHE A 77 15.41 -3.67 -21.19
C PHE A 77 15.47 -4.52 -19.92
N ALA A 78 15.07 -3.97 -18.76
CA ALA A 78 15.08 -4.70 -17.50
C ALA A 78 14.18 -5.95 -17.53
N MET A 79 13.02 -5.87 -18.18
CA MET A 79 12.11 -7.00 -18.39
C MET A 79 12.79 -8.10 -19.21
N ASN A 80 13.33 -7.76 -20.38
CA ASN A 80 13.91 -8.74 -21.29
C ASN A 80 15.24 -9.30 -20.78
N ARG A 81 16.04 -8.50 -20.07
CA ARG A 81 17.34 -8.90 -19.53
C ARG A 81 17.23 -9.79 -18.29
N HIS A 82 16.24 -9.53 -17.43
CA HIS A 82 16.09 -10.19 -16.13
C HIS A 82 14.86 -11.10 -16.02
N GLY A 83 14.07 -11.25 -17.10
CA GLY A 83 12.87 -12.08 -17.11
C GLY A 83 11.77 -11.57 -16.19
N LEU A 84 11.73 -10.25 -15.96
CA LEU A 84 10.81 -9.63 -15.01
C LEU A 84 9.48 -9.29 -15.69
N THR A 85 8.39 -9.38 -14.93
CA THR A 85 7.13 -8.75 -15.32
C THR A 85 7.26 -7.22 -15.28
N PHE A 86 6.35 -6.51 -15.95
CA PHE A 86 6.36 -5.05 -15.98
C PHE A 86 6.35 -4.42 -14.57
N VAL A 87 5.54 -4.94 -13.64
CA VAL A 87 5.44 -4.40 -12.27
C VAL A 87 6.71 -4.65 -11.48
N GLU A 88 7.32 -5.84 -11.62
CA GLU A 88 8.59 -6.15 -10.96
C GLU A 88 9.73 -5.28 -11.49
N ALA A 89 9.80 -5.08 -12.81
CA ALA A 89 10.77 -4.17 -13.42
C ALA A 89 10.55 -2.73 -12.95
N ALA A 90 9.31 -2.25 -12.93
CA ALA A 90 9.00 -0.90 -12.47
C ALA A 90 9.35 -0.69 -10.99
N ARG A 91 9.08 -1.67 -10.13
CA ARG A 91 9.50 -1.64 -8.72
C ARG A 91 11.01 -1.64 -8.56
N ARG A 92 11.71 -2.50 -9.31
CA ARG A 92 13.17 -2.59 -9.27
C ARG A 92 13.85 -1.29 -9.71
N LEU A 93 13.24 -0.58 -10.67
CA LEU A 93 13.72 0.70 -11.17
C LEU A 93 13.21 1.91 -10.35
N GLY A 94 12.41 1.69 -9.30
CA GLY A 94 11.90 2.76 -8.44
C GLY A 94 10.80 3.62 -9.05
N CYS A 95 10.24 3.24 -10.20
CA CYS A 95 9.20 3.97 -10.92
C CYS A 95 7.78 3.43 -10.66
N TRP A 96 7.64 2.55 -9.67
CA TRP A 96 6.35 2.08 -9.17
C TRP A 96 5.98 2.79 -7.87
N VAL A 97 4.89 3.54 -7.87
CA VAL A 97 4.37 4.21 -6.68
C VAL A 97 3.31 3.32 -6.04
N GLU A 98 3.66 2.74 -4.88
CA GLU A 98 2.70 1.97 -4.09
C GLU A 98 1.62 2.89 -3.51
N ASP A 99 0.36 2.49 -3.68
CA ASP A 99 -0.75 3.24 -3.12
C ASP A 99 -0.87 2.93 -1.63
N ARG A 100 -0.20 3.72 -0.78
CA ARG A 100 -0.23 3.52 0.68
C ARG A 100 -1.63 3.69 1.29
N SER A 101 -2.59 4.22 0.53
CA SER A 101 -4.02 4.20 0.87
C SER A 101 -4.55 2.77 1.11
N ALA A 102 -3.91 1.75 0.52
CA ALA A 102 -4.32 0.35 0.62
C ALA A 102 -3.79 -0.41 1.85
N ILE A 103 -2.99 0.21 2.73
CA ILE A 103 -2.53 -0.44 3.98
C ILE A 103 -3.64 -0.43 5.04
N ALA A 104 -4.60 0.50 4.96
CA ALA A 104 -5.79 0.40 5.77
C ALA A 104 -6.67 -0.75 5.22
N PRO A 105 -7.06 -1.75 6.04
CA PRO A 105 -8.13 -2.65 5.63
C PRO A 105 -9.34 -1.80 5.22
N PRO A 106 -10.14 -2.24 4.23
CA PRO A 106 -11.40 -1.55 3.91
C PRO A 106 -12.12 -1.31 5.24
N PRO A 107 -12.73 -0.14 5.48
CA PRO A 107 -13.41 0.12 6.74
C PRO A 107 -14.42 -1.00 6.96
N THR A 108 -14.06 -1.93 7.84
CA THR A 108 -14.97 -3.01 8.20
C THR A 108 -16.04 -2.30 8.97
N ARG A 109 -17.27 -2.34 8.45
CA ARG A 109 -18.40 -2.01 9.30
C ARG A 109 -18.27 -2.94 10.50
N PRO A 110 -18.11 -2.42 11.72
CA PRO A 110 -18.00 -3.29 12.87
C PRO A 110 -19.21 -4.21 12.86
N ALA A 111 -18.97 -5.51 13.05
CA ALA A 111 -20.08 -6.45 13.20
C ALA A 111 -21.02 -5.88 14.28
N GLY A 112 -22.32 -5.90 14.03
CA GLY A 112 -23.28 -5.51 15.06
C GLY A 112 -23.03 -6.33 16.32
N LEU A 113 -23.18 -5.71 17.49
CA LEU A 113 -23.08 -6.42 18.76
C LEU A 113 -24.08 -7.57 18.78
N SER A 114 -23.66 -8.74 19.26
CA SER A 114 -24.63 -9.80 19.56
C SER A 114 -25.51 -9.36 20.73
N ALA A 115 -26.70 -9.97 20.87
CA ALA A 115 -27.56 -9.70 22.01
C ALA A 115 -26.86 -10.02 23.35
N ALA A 116 -26.02 -11.07 23.37
CA ALA A 116 -25.24 -11.44 24.54
C ALA A 116 -24.18 -10.37 24.89
N ASP A 117 -23.44 -9.86 23.91
CA ASP A 117 -22.44 -8.81 24.13
C ASP A 117 -23.07 -7.49 24.56
N ALA A 118 -24.24 -7.15 24.00
CA ALA A 118 -25.00 -5.97 24.40
C ALA A 118 -25.47 -6.07 25.86
N LEU A 119 -25.99 -7.25 26.28
CA LEU A 119 -26.39 -7.50 27.66
C LEU A 119 -25.19 -7.43 28.62
N ALA A 120 -24.05 -8.02 28.24
CA ALA A 120 -22.82 -7.95 29.04
C ALA A 120 -22.36 -6.51 29.25
N LEU A 121 -22.43 -5.68 28.21
CA LEU A 121 -22.06 -4.26 28.29
C LEU A 121 -23.01 -3.46 29.18
N ILE A 122 -24.34 -3.69 29.06
CA ILE A 122 -25.33 -3.06 29.95
C ILE A 122 -25.07 -3.44 31.41
N ALA A 123 -24.73 -4.70 31.70
CA ALA A 123 -24.45 -5.16 33.06
C ALA A 123 -23.26 -4.42 33.68
N VAL A 124 -22.15 -4.30 32.94
CA VAL A 124 -20.95 -3.57 33.39
C VAL A 124 -21.27 -2.09 33.62
N ASP A 125 -21.99 -1.45 32.70
CA ASP A 125 -22.36 -0.04 32.85
C ASP A 125 -23.32 0.19 34.03
N ALA A 126 -24.27 -0.71 34.26
CA ALA A 126 -25.19 -0.64 35.40
C ALA A 126 -24.47 -0.79 36.74
N GLU A 127 -23.47 -1.67 36.82
CA GLU A 127 -22.65 -1.85 38.02
C GLU A 127 -21.84 -0.58 38.33
N LEU A 128 -21.18 0.01 37.33
CA LEU A 128 -20.46 1.27 37.48
C LEU A 128 -21.39 2.39 37.99
N LEU A 129 -22.57 2.53 37.38
CA LEU A 129 -23.55 3.53 37.79
C LEU A 129 -24.01 3.32 39.23
N ALA A 130 -24.24 2.07 39.66
CA ALA A 130 -24.64 1.75 41.02
C ALA A 130 -23.55 2.07 42.04
N ILE A 131 -22.29 1.72 41.74
CA ILE A 131 -21.14 2.00 42.61
C ILE A 131 -20.95 3.51 42.79
N GLU A 132 -20.97 4.28 41.70
CA GLU A 132 -20.78 5.74 41.78
C GLU A 132 -21.98 6.45 42.43
N ALA A 133 -23.20 5.93 42.24
CA ALA A 133 -24.38 6.43 42.96
C ALA A 133 -24.23 6.22 44.47
N LEU A 134 -23.75 5.05 44.91
CA LEU A 134 -23.49 4.79 46.33
C LEU A 134 -22.38 5.68 46.88
N ARG A 135 -21.33 5.92 46.10
CA ARG A 135 -20.23 6.83 46.47
C ARG A 135 -20.73 8.26 46.70
N VAL A 136 -21.58 8.76 45.81
CA VAL A 136 -22.24 10.07 45.97
C VAL A 136 -23.16 10.09 47.19
N ALA A 137 -23.95 9.04 47.40
CA ALA A 137 -24.84 8.92 48.56
C ALA A 137 -24.06 8.94 49.90
N ASN A 138 -22.83 8.43 49.90
CA ASN A 138 -21.91 8.48 51.03
C ASN A 138 -21.14 9.81 51.17
N GLY A 139 -21.52 10.85 50.40
CA GLY A 139 -20.97 12.20 50.53
C GLY A 139 -19.67 12.46 49.77
N HIS A 140 -19.22 11.52 48.93
CA HIS A 140 -18.02 11.74 48.12
C HIS A 140 -18.31 12.64 46.91
N VAL A 141 -17.40 13.57 46.65
CA VAL A 141 -17.43 14.41 45.43
C VAL A 141 -16.82 13.64 44.26
N LEU A 142 -17.56 13.53 43.16
CA LEU A 142 -17.06 12.95 41.92
C LEU A 142 -16.06 13.89 41.24
N ASP A 143 -14.88 13.37 40.94
CA ASP A 143 -13.91 14.03 40.06
C ASP A 143 -14.35 14.02 38.59
N GLN A 144 -13.59 14.71 37.73
CA GLN A 144 -13.95 14.88 36.33
C GLN A 144 -13.96 13.57 35.53
N ASN A 145 -13.07 12.63 35.87
CA ASN A 145 -12.98 11.34 35.18
C ASN A 145 -14.18 10.46 35.53
N ALA A 146 -14.56 10.40 36.82
CA ALA A 146 -15.73 9.67 37.29
C ALA A 146 -17.02 10.23 36.68
N ARG A 147 -17.17 11.57 36.63
CA ARG A 147 -18.31 12.22 35.96
C ARG A 147 -18.42 11.81 34.51
N GLN A 148 -17.31 11.82 33.77
CA GLN A 148 -17.31 11.46 32.36
C GLN A 148 -17.64 9.98 32.15
N ALA A 149 -17.09 9.09 32.98
CA ALA A 149 -17.35 7.66 32.92
C ALA A 149 -18.83 7.33 33.15
N ILE A 150 -19.48 7.95 34.14
CA ILE A 150 -20.91 7.80 34.43
C ILE A 150 -21.76 8.28 33.25
N ILE A 151 -21.44 9.44 32.67
CA ILE A 151 -22.17 9.99 31.51
C ILE A 151 -22.07 9.04 30.31
N ASP A 152 -20.88 8.49 30.04
CA ASP A 152 -20.67 7.61 28.91
C ASP A 152 -21.32 6.24 29.12
N ALA A 153 -21.29 5.70 30.35
CA ALA A 153 -22.01 4.48 30.72
C ALA A 153 -23.54 4.67 30.56
N ALA A 154 -24.09 5.76 31.08
CA ALA A 154 -25.52 6.07 30.93
C ALA A 154 -25.93 6.17 29.45
N ARG A 155 -25.12 6.81 28.61
CA ARG A 155 -25.36 6.90 27.17
C ARG A 155 -25.37 5.54 26.48
N ARG A 156 -24.41 4.67 26.81
CA ARG A 156 -24.35 3.30 26.26
C ARG A 156 -25.57 2.47 26.66
N VAL A 157 -25.95 2.52 27.95
CA VAL A 157 -27.17 1.84 28.43
C VAL A 157 -28.40 2.32 27.68
N LEU A 158 -28.60 3.63 27.55
CA LEU A 158 -29.75 4.20 26.84
C LEU A 158 -29.76 3.81 25.35
N LEU A 159 -28.60 3.77 24.71
CA LEU A 159 -28.45 3.37 23.32
C LEU A 159 -28.80 1.89 23.11
N LEU A 160 -28.40 1.01 24.02
CA LEU A 160 -28.61 -0.44 23.91
C LEU A 160 -29.99 -0.89 24.39
N ALA A 161 -30.56 -0.21 25.40
CA ALA A 161 -31.85 -0.56 25.99
C ALA A 161 -33.06 -0.03 25.19
N THR A 162 -32.86 0.97 24.32
CA THR A 162 -33.93 1.53 23.50
C THR A 162 -33.92 0.88 22.12
N PRO A 163 -34.92 0.06 21.74
CA PRO A 163 -34.97 -0.47 20.38
C PRO A 163 -35.07 0.69 19.39
N PRO A 164 -34.36 0.65 18.24
CA PRO A 164 -34.55 1.64 17.19
C PRO A 164 -36.02 1.62 16.78
N GLY A 165 -36.69 2.78 16.85
CA GLY A 165 -38.13 2.93 16.64
C GLY A 165 -38.62 2.05 15.49
N GLY A 166 -39.43 1.05 15.84
CA GLY A 166 -39.99 0.10 14.89
C GLY A 166 -40.82 0.85 13.85
N ARG A 167 -40.34 0.88 12.61
CA ARG A 167 -41.20 1.16 11.46
C ARG A 167 -42.08 -0.08 11.29
N ARG A 168 -43.33 0.05 11.70
CA ARG A 168 -44.43 -0.75 11.15
C ARG A 168 -44.65 -0.35 9.69
#